data_AF-A0A2A4VBC1-F1
#
_entry.id   AF-A0A2A4VBC1-F1
#
_cell.length_a   1.000
_cell.length_b   1.000
_cell.length_c   1.000
_cell.angle_alpha   90.00
_cell.angle_beta   90.00
_cell.angle_gamma   90.00
#
_symmetry.space_group_name_H-M   'P 1'
#
loop_
_entity.id
_entity.type
_entity.pdbx_description
1 polymer ?
#
loop_
_entity_poly.entity_id
_entity_poly.type
_entity_poly.pdbx_seq_one_letter_code
_entity_poly.pdbx_strand_id
1 'polypeptide(L)'
;MADHASAKKRIRRNERRAEINTARRSRLRSFLKKVETEITSGNSADAKEALRLAQKELFKSVSKGILRKETASRKLSRLSARVKAI
;
A
#
# COMPACT_ATOMS: atom_id res chain seq x y z
N MET A 1 -9.59 18.22 -25.81
CA MET A 1 -10.17 19.29 -24.97
C MET A 1 -11.41 18.71 -24.29
N ALA A 2 -11.78 19.16 -23.09
CA ALA A 2 -13.01 18.69 -22.44
C ALA A 2 -14.14 19.65 -22.80
N ASP A 3 -14.84 19.38 -23.89
CA ASP A 3 -15.76 20.35 -24.48
C ASP A 3 -17.12 20.37 -23.77
N HIS A 4 -17.49 19.26 -23.12
CA HIS A 4 -18.70 19.16 -22.31
C HIS A 4 -18.47 19.57 -20.84
N ALA A 5 -19.42 20.27 -20.21
CA ALA A 5 -19.32 20.71 -18.81
C ALA A 5 -19.10 19.54 -17.82
N SER A 6 -19.73 18.39 -18.07
CA SER A 6 -19.53 17.18 -17.27
C SER A 6 -18.09 16.64 -17.36
N ALA A 7 -17.44 16.77 -18.52
CA ALA A 7 -16.06 16.34 -18.72
C ALA A 7 -15.09 17.23 -17.94
N LYS A 8 -15.24 18.57 -18.01
CA LYS A 8 -14.48 19.52 -17.17
C LYS A 8 -14.63 19.25 -15.68
N LYS A 9 -15.84 18.86 -15.22
CA LYS A 9 -16.08 18.45 -13.83
C LYS A 9 -15.37 17.14 -13.48
N ARG A 10 -15.32 16.16 -14.40
CA ARG A 10 -14.64 14.88 -14.17
C ARG A 10 -13.13 15.05 -14.03
N ILE A 11 -12.51 15.92 -14.84
CA ILE A 11 -11.06 16.22 -14.76
C ILE A 11 -10.70 16.71 -13.35
N ARG A 12 -11.34 17.79 -12.87
CA ARG A 12 -11.10 18.35 -11.52
C ARG A 12 -11.28 17.30 -10.41
N ARG A 13 -12.30 16.45 -10.52
CA ARG A 13 -12.55 15.40 -9.53
C ARG A 13 -11.48 14.30 -9.57
N ASN A 14 -10.99 13.96 -10.77
CA ASN A 14 -9.98 12.93 -10.95
C ASN A 14 -8.63 13.39 -10.42
N GLU A 15 -8.24 14.65 -10.66
CA GLU A 15 -7.01 15.25 -10.12
C GLU A 15 -6.97 15.16 -8.60
N ARG A 16 -8.00 15.66 -7.91
CA ARG A 16 -8.11 15.57 -6.44
C ARG A 16 -8.04 14.13 -5.92
N ARG A 17 -8.65 13.17 -6.64
CA ARG A 17 -8.60 11.74 -6.27
C ARG A 17 -7.20 11.16 -6.51
N ALA A 18 -6.53 11.57 -7.59
CA ALA A 18 -5.20 11.11 -7.94
C ALA A 18 -4.19 11.52 -6.87
N GLU A 19 -4.19 12.78 -6.43
CA GLU A 19 -3.31 13.28 -5.36
C GLU A 19 -3.44 12.45 -4.08
N ILE A 20 -4.68 12.28 -3.59
CA ILE A 20 -4.98 11.53 -2.37
C ILE A 20 -4.54 10.07 -2.51
N ASN A 21 -4.85 9.43 -3.64
CA ASN A 21 -4.52 8.03 -3.86
C ASN A 21 -3.01 7.82 -4.03
N THR A 22 -2.30 8.76 -4.64
CA THR A 22 -0.85 8.75 -4.77
C THR A 22 -0.19 8.81 -3.39
N ALA A 23 -0.61 9.74 -2.53
CA ALA A 23 -0.09 9.86 -1.17
C ALA A 23 -0.28 8.56 -0.36
N ARG A 24 -1.48 7.96 -0.43
CA ARG A 24 -1.78 6.70 0.26
C ARG A 24 -0.99 5.50 -0.31
N ARG A 25 -0.82 5.42 -1.64
CA ARG A 25 0.02 4.40 -2.27
C ARG A 25 1.49 4.54 -1.87
N SER A 26 1.99 5.78 -1.82
CA SER A 26 3.35 6.09 -1.38
C SER A 26 3.59 5.62 0.05
N ARG A 27 2.70 6.00 0.97
CA ARG A 27 2.73 5.54 2.38
C ARG A 27 2.80 4.02 2.47
N LEU A 28 1.93 3.30 1.77
CA LEU A 28 1.93 1.83 1.77
C LEU A 28 3.25 1.24 1.27
N ARG A 29 3.83 1.81 0.19
CA ARG A 29 5.13 1.35 -0.33
C ARG A 29 6.25 1.54 0.70
N SER A 30 6.25 2.64 1.46
CA SER A 30 7.23 2.87 2.52
C SER A 30 7.18 1.79 3.61
N PHE A 31 5.99 1.39 4.05
CA PHE A 31 5.84 0.31 5.03
C PHE A 31 6.32 -1.04 4.48
N LEU A 32 6.01 -1.36 3.23
CA LEU A 32 6.50 -2.58 2.59
C LEU A 32 8.03 -2.58 2.48
N LYS A 33 8.62 -1.45 2.08
CA LYS A 33 10.08 -1.28 2.01
C LYS A 33 10.72 -1.47 3.38
N LYS A 34 10.11 -0.95 4.45
CA LYS A 34 10.61 -1.16 5.82
C LYS A 34 10.67 -2.65 6.18
N VAL A 35 9.63 -3.42 5.87
CA VAL A 35 9.66 -4.88 6.10
C VAL A 35 10.81 -5.53 5.32
N GLU A 36 10.99 -5.15 4.06
CA GLU A 36 12.08 -5.68 3.24
C GLU A 36 13.47 -5.32 3.78
N THR A 37 13.65 -4.11 4.33
CA THR A 37 14.92 -3.70 4.95
C THR A 37 15.20 -4.47 6.24
N GLU A 38 14.20 -4.68 7.10
CA GLU A 38 14.38 -5.48 8.32
C GLU A 38 14.70 -6.94 7.98
N ILE A 39 14.03 -7.51 6.96
CA ILE A 39 14.34 -8.85 6.42
C ILE A 39 15.81 -8.92 5.98
N THR A 40 16.31 -7.93 5.25
CA THR A 40 17.72 -7.94 4.80
C THR A 40 18.72 -7.76 5.95
N SER A 41 18.31 -7.12 7.05
CA SER A 41 19.17 -6.90 8.22
C SER A 41 19.33 -8.14 9.10
N GLY A 42 18.44 -9.13 8.98
CA GLY A 42 18.48 -10.36 9.77
C GLY A 42 17.80 -10.27 11.16
N ASN A 43 17.24 -9.12 11.54
CA ASN A 43 16.57 -8.96 12.84
C ASN A 43 15.12 -9.52 12.81
N SER A 44 14.95 -10.77 13.27
CA SER A 44 13.64 -11.45 13.25
C SER A 44 12.57 -10.76 14.11
N ALA A 45 12.94 -10.09 15.20
CA ALA A 45 12.01 -9.34 16.06
C ALA A 45 11.47 -8.09 15.35
N ASP A 46 12.37 -7.26 14.82
CA ASP A 46 12.00 -6.02 14.11
C ASP A 46 11.24 -6.31 12.82
N ALA A 47 11.58 -7.39 12.11
CA ALA A 47 10.85 -7.83 10.93
C ALA A 47 9.40 -8.21 11.24
N LYS A 48 9.14 -8.87 12.38
CA LYS A 48 7.77 -9.22 12.82
C LYS A 48 6.96 -7.97 13.19
N GLU A 49 7.56 -7.02 13.90
CA GLU A 49 6.90 -5.75 14.22
C GLU A 49 6.61 -4.91 12.97
N ALA A 50 7.59 -4.79 12.07
CA ALA A 50 7.40 -4.12 10.79
C ALA A 50 6.29 -4.77 9.97
N LEU A 51 6.20 -6.11 9.97
CA LEU A 51 5.15 -6.85 9.27
C LEU A 51 3.76 -6.60 9.87
N ARG A 52 3.62 -6.53 11.20
CA ARG A 52 2.36 -6.16 11.88
C ARG A 52 1.89 -4.77 11.47
N LEU A 53 2.79 -3.80 11.46
CA LEU A 53 2.48 -2.43 11.03
C LEU A 53 2.09 -2.36 9.54
N ALA A 54 2.83 -3.07 8.69
CA ALA A 54 2.54 -3.15 7.26
C ALA A 54 1.18 -3.83 6.98
N GLN A 55 0.83 -4.86 7.73
CA GLN A 55 -0.46 -5.55 7.64
C GLN A 55 -1.63 -4.59 7.91
N LYS A 56 -1.53 -3.78 8.98
CA LYS A 56 -2.56 -2.77 9.32
C LYS A 56 -2.78 -1.78 8.17
N GLU A 57 -1.69 -1.27 7.60
CA GLU A 57 -1.78 -0.30 6.49
C GLU A 57 -2.24 -0.92 5.17
N LEU A 58 -1.90 -2.18 4.91
CA LEU A 58 -2.40 -2.96 3.77
C LEU A 58 -3.92 -3.06 3.78
N PHE A 59 -4.51 -3.52 4.89
CA PHE A 59 -5.96 -3.68 4.99
C PHE A 59 -6.69 -2.34 5.07
N LYS A 60 -6.08 -1.30 5.67
CA LYS A 60 -6.59 0.07 5.57
C LYS A 60 -6.65 0.55 4.13
N SER A 61 -5.64 0.27 3.32
CA SER A 61 -5.63 0.63 1.89
C SER A 61 -6.67 -0.12 1.07
N VAL A 62 -6.99 -1.36 1.44
CA VAL A 62 -8.12 -2.12 0.85
C VAL A 62 -9.45 -1.46 1.21
N SER A 63 -9.67 -1.10 2.48
CA SER A 63 -10.91 -0.43 2.91
C SER A 63 -11.17 0.90 2.19
N LYS A 64 -10.11 1.59 1.77
CA LYS A 64 -10.18 2.85 1.01
C LYS A 64 -10.25 2.65 -0.51
N GLY A 65 -10.35 1.41 -1.01
CA GLY A 65 -10.50 1.08 -2.43
C GLY A 65 -9.24 1.28 -3.27
N ILE A 66 -8.06 1.35 -2.64
CA ILE A 66 -6.79 1.64 -3.33
C ILE A 66 -6.17 0.38 -3.90
N LEU A 67 -6.36 -0.73 -3.18
CA LEU A 67 -5.89 -2.06 -3.52
C LEU A 67 -7.07 -3.03 -3.45
N ARG A 68 -7.08 -4.03 -4.33
CA ARG A 68 -7.98 -5.17 -4.22
C ARG A 68 -7.52 -6.10 -3.10
N LYS A 69 -8.48 -6.79 -2.46
CA LYS A 69 -8.22 -7.70 -1.33
C LYS A 69 -7.21 -8.78 -1.71
N GLU A 70 -7.32 -9.35 -2.90
CA GLU A 70 -6.46 -10.42 -3.40
C GLU A 70 -5.01 -9.94 -3.56
N THR A 71 -4.81 -8.70 -3.98
CA THR A 71 -3.46 -8.10 -4.07
C THR A 71 -2.86 -7.87 -2.69
N ALA A 72 -3.66 -7.47 -1.71
CA ALA A 72 -3.20 -7.32 -0.34
C ALA A 72 -2.84 -8.69 0.28
N SER A 73 -3.70 -9.70 0.13
CA SER A 73 -3.46 -11.06 0.61
C SER A 73 -2.21 -11.68 0.01
N ARG A 74 -1.99 -11.53 -1.31
CA ARG A 74 -0.78 -12.05 -1.98
C ARG A 74 0.49 -11.40 -1.43
N LYS A 75 0.48 -10.09 -1.20
CA LYS A 75 1.64 -9.38 -0.64
C LYS A 75 1.93 -9.81 0.79
N LEU A 76 0.90 -9.91 1.63
CA LEU A 76 1.02 -10.36 3.00
C LEU A 76 1.60 -11.78 3.06
N SER A 77 1.04 -12.73 2.31
CA SER A 77 1.51 -14.11 2.26
C SER A 77 3.00 -14.21 1.88
N ARG A 78 3.42 -13.48 0.84
CA ARG A 78 4.83 -13.46 0.40
C ARG A 78 5.76 -12.88 1.46
N LEU A 79 5.39 -11.77 2.09
CA LEU A 79 6.22 -11.16 3.14
C LEU A 79 6.28 -12.03 4.39
N SER A 80 5.17 -12.62 4.82
CA SER A 80 5.13 -13.53 5.97
C SER A 80 6.02 -14.75 5.75
N ALA A 81 6.04 -15.32 4.55
CA ALA A 81 6.93 -16.43 4.22
C ALA A 81 8.41 -16.03 4.31
N ARG A 82 8.76 -14.83 3.83
CA ARG A 82 10.13 -14.31 3.91
C ARG A 82 10.56 -13.99 5.34
N VAL A 83 9.69 -13.42 6.17
CA VAL A 83 9.96 -13.19 7.60
C VAL A 83 10.11 -14.50 8.35
N LYS A 84 9.34 -15.55 7.99
CA LYS A 84 9.48 -16.88 8.60
C LYS A 84 10.81 -17.56 8.27
N ALA A 85 11.41 -17.23 7.13
CA ALA A 85 12.68 -17.81 6.69
C ALA A 85 13.92 -17.23 7.38
N ILE A 86 13.75 -16.22 8.25
CA ILE A 86 14.80 -15.53 9.01
C ILE A 86 14.55 -15.71 10.51
#